data_AF-A0A0A6P3B6-F1
#
_entry.id   AF-A0A0A6P3B6-F1
#
_cell.length_a   1.000
_cell.length_b   1.000
_cell.length_c   1.000
_cell.angle_alpha   90.00
_cell.angle_beta   90.00
_cell.angle_gamma   90.00
#
_symmetry.space_group_name_H-M   'P 1'
#
loop_
_entity.id
_entity.type
_entity.pdbx_description
1 polymer ?
#
loop_
_entity_poly.entity_id
_entity_poly.type
_entity_poly.pdbx_seq_one_letter_code
_entity_poly.pdbx_strand_id
1 'polypeptide(L)'
;MSTEATKNPFSQAIEATQQTIQNRTRRYRNLVILTTIIILLTLILAIIQFSWQPLLGFISLIPVYGLFIYLDNRQVNHWQQQLLDFWSQQQLDIEHFATTIATFRHLPTHTLQGMLNTLPPKSVRTANNLAPTTREALTLTLQTINRYQNQQILFATLMITTGIAAFALSLLLWSWLPLLGLLLIPIFKGINYGFSNALIFRIWKKRLLKLPKLEREQFIQLANQLNWQAIAAERKLAWLDKFAALK
;
A
#
# COMPACT_ATOMS: atom_id res chain seq x y z
N MET A 1 0.52 2.36 39.24
CA MET A 1 0.67 3.28 38.10
C MET A 1 2.16 3.41 37.82
N SER A 2 2.70 2.55 36.97
CA SER A 2 4.05 2.70 36.45
C SER A 2 4.07 3.95 35.57
N THR A 3 4.90 4.92 35.93
CA THR A 3 5.27 6.05 35.10
C THR A 3 5.89 5.51 33.81
N GLU A 4 5.09 5.36 32.75
CA GLU A 4 5.60 5.14 31.40
C GLU A 4 6.46 6.36 31.06
N ALA A 5 7.76 6.25 31.29
CA ALA A 5 8.73 7.21 30.80
C ALA A 5 8.43 7.40 29.32
N THR A 6 8.14 8.63 28.91
CA THR A 6 7.85 9.00 27.52
C THR A 6 9.02 8.54 26.66
N LYS A 7 8.88 7.37 26.02
CA LYS A 7 9.92 6.81 25.15
C LYS A 7 10.25 7.83 24.07
N ASN A 8 11.53 8.11 23.85
CA ASN A 8 11.99 9.03 22.81
C ASN A 8 11.39 8.64 21.44
N PRO A 9 10.72 9.54 20.69
CA PRO A 9 10.13 9.27 19.37
C PRO A 9 11.09 8.61 18.38
N PHE A 10 12.38 8.95 18.44
CA PHE A 10 13.41 8.31 17.62
C PHE A 10 13.59 6.82 17.94
N SER A 11 13.59 6.48 19.23
CA SER A 11 13.66 5.08 19.66
C SER A 11 12.39 4.32 19.25
N GLN A 12 11.22 4.96 19.34
CA GLN A 12 9.95 4.35 18.88
C GLN A 12 9.97 4.09 17.37
N ALA A 13 10.51 5.01 16.57
CA ALA A 13 10.68 4.85 15.13
C ALA A 13 11.60 3.67 14.76
N ILE A 14 12.70 3.49 15.49
CA ILE A 14 13.60 2.32 15.33
C ILE A 14 12.88 1.03 15.69
N GLU A 15 12.22 0.99 16.86
CA GLU A 15 11.47 -0.18 17.35
C GLU A 15 10.39 -0.59 16.35
N ALA A 16 9.60 0.38 15.86
CA ALA A 16 8.57 0.15 14.84
C ALA A 16 9.15 -0.39 13.53
N THR A 17 10.33 0.07 13.12
CA THR A 17 11.02 -0.40 11.91
C THR A 17 11.49 -1.85 12.07
N GLN A 18 12.13 -2.17 13.20
CA GLN A 18 12.58 -3.53 13.49
C GLN A 18 11.40 -4.49 13.58
N GLN A 19 10.34 -4.13 14.32
CA GLN A 19 9.13 -4.92 14.43
C GLN A 19 8.48 -5.14 13.07
N THR A 20 8.46 -4.10 12.22
CA THR A 20 7.91 -4.21 10.87
C THR A 20 8.69 -5.21 10.03
N ILE A 21 10.02 -5.10 10.00
CA ILE A 21 10.89 -6.04 9.28
C ILE A 21 10.70 -7.48 9.78
N GLN A 22 10.70 -7.71 11.09
CA GLN A 22 10.47 -9.04 11.67
C GLN A 22 9.13 -9.65 11.25
N ASN A 23 8.06 -8.86 11.32
CA ASN A 23 6.73 -9.27 10.92
C ASN A 23 6.65 -9.59 9.41
N ARG A 24 7.33 -8.80 8.56
CA ARG A 24 7.42 -9.08 7.11
C ARG A 24 8.14 -10.40 6.85
N THR A 25 9.27 -10.65 7.51
CA THR A 25 10.00 -11.93 7.42
C THR A 25 9.13 -13.12 7.84
N ARG A 26 8.37 -12.99 8.93
CA ARG A 26 7.44 -14.05 9.39
C ARG A 26 6.34 -14.31 8.36
N ARG A 27 5.73 -13.26 7.80
CA ARG A 27 4.69 -13.41 6.77
C ARG A 27 5.23 -14.02 5.49
N TYR A 28 6.43 -13.63 5.06
CA TYR A 28 7.08 -14.21 3.89
C TYR A 28 7.35 -15.70 4.08
N ARG A 29 7.86 -16.11 5.26
CA ARG A 29 8.03 -17.53 5.59
C ARG A 29 6.70 -18.28 5.54
N ASN A 30 5.64 -17.72 6.12
CA ASN A 30 4.31 -18.34 6.09
C ASN A 30 3.76 -18.46 4.66
N LEU A 31 4.00 -17.45 3.81
CA LEU A 31 3.65 -17.51 2.39
C LEU A 31 4.37 -18.66 1.69
N VAL A 32 5.69 -18.79 1.86
CA VAL A 32 6.48 -19.87 1.26
C VAL A 32 5.94 -21.24 1.71
N ILE A 33 5.69 -21.43 3.00
CA ILE A 33 5.10 -22.67 3.52
C ILE A 33 3.74 -22.95 2.87
N LEU A 34 2.84 -21.96 2.85
CA LEU A 34 1.51 -22.10 2.27
C LEU A 34 1.56 -22.42 0.77
N THR A 35 2.39 -21.73 0.01
CA THR A 35 2.62 -21.99 -1.42
C THR A 35 3.10 -23.42 -1.63
N THR A 36 4.10 -23.88 -0.87
CA THR A 36 4.61 -25.26 -0.97
C THR A 36 3.52 -26.29 -0.66
N ILE A 37 2.72 -26.07 0.38
CA ILE A 37 1.59 -26.96 0.73
C ILE A 37 0.59 -27.03 -0.43
N ILE A 38 0.17 -25.88 -0.98
CA ILE A 38 -0.76 -25.83 -2.11
C ILE A 38 -0.20 -26.65 -3.27
N ILE A 39 1.06 -26.41 -3.65
CA ILE A 39 1.70 -27.09 -4.78
C ILE A 39 1.73 -28.61 -4.56
N LEU A 40 2.24 -29.06 -3.42
CA LEU A 40 2.35 -30.49 -3.11
C LEU A 40 0.97 -31.16 -3.08
N LEU A 41 -0.03 -30.54 -2.46
CA LEU A 41 -1.39 -31.07 -2.41
C LEU A 41 -1.99 -31.21 -3.82
N THR A 42 -1.87 -30.19 -4.67
CA THR A 42 -2.38 -30.28 -6.04
C THR A 42 -1.70 -31.37 -6.86
N LEU A 43 -0.38 -31.54 -6.71
CA LEU A 43 0.36 -32.58 -7.43
C LEU A 43 0.02 -33.99 -6.93
N ILE A 44 -0.03 -34.20 -5.61
CA ILE A 44 -0.40 -35.49 -5.01
C ILE A 44 -1.81 -35.89 -5.44
N LEU A 45 -2.78 -34.95 -5.40
CA LEU A 45 -4.15 -35.20 -5.84
C LEU A 45 -4.22 -35.54 -7.33
N ALA A 46 -3.45 -34.85 -8.19
CA ALA A 46 -3.40 -35.14 -9.62
C ALA A 46 -2.87 -36.56 -9.90
N ILE A 47 -1.84 -36.99 -9.16
CA ILE A 47 -1.26 -38.34 -9.28
C ILE A 47 -2.27 -39.40 -8.82
N ILE A 48 -2.89 -39.23 -7.65
CA ILE A 48 -3.85 -40.19 -7.09
C ILE A 48 -5.07 -40.36 -7.99
N GLN A 49 -5.60 -39.25 -8.52
CA GLN A 49 -6.79 -39.27 -9.37
C GLN A 49 -6.49 -39.59 -10.84
N PHE A 50 -5.21 -39.64 -11.23
CA PHE A 50 -4.76 -39.76 -12.61
C PHE A 50 -5.47 -38.76 -13.54
N SER A 51 -5.66 -37.54 -13.06
CA SER A 51 -6.47 -36.50 -13.70
C SER A 51 -5.75 -35.16 -13.65
N TRP A 52 -5.94 -34.35 -14.70
CA TRP A 52 -5.37 -32.99 -14.75
C TRP A 52 -6.17 -31.99 -13.91
N GLN A 53 -7.41 -32.32 -13.52
CA GLN A 53 -8.32 -31.39 -12.86
C GLN A 53 -7.76 -30.81 -11.53
N PRO A 54 -7.09 -31.59 -10.66
CA PRO A 54 -6.48 -31.03 -9.44
C PRO A 54 -5.41 -29.98 -9.71
N LEU A 55 -4.78 -29.97 -10.89
CA LEU A 55 -3.79 -28.93 -11.25
C LEU A 55 -4.42 -27.53 -11.34
N LEU A 56 -5.74 -27.42 -11.52
CA LEU A 56 -6.47 -26.15 -11.41
C LEU A 56 -6.33 -25.52 -10.03
N GLY A 57 -5.98 -26.28 -8.98
CA GLY A 57 -5.70 -25.73 -7.66
C GLY A 57 -4.52 -24.75 -7.65
N PHE A 58 -3.62 -24.75 -8.65
CA PHE A 58 -2.59 -23.72 -8.80
C PHE A 58 -3.17 -22.31 -8.97
N ILE A 59 -4.41 -22.18 -9.45
CA ILE A 59 -5.10 -20.89 -9.55
C ILE A 59 -5.26 -20.24 -8.17
N SER A 60 -5.36 -21.04 -7.10
CA SER A 60 -5.43 -20.53 -5.72
C SER A 60 -4.16 -19.79 -5.28
N LEU A 61 -3.02 -19.97 -5.97
CA LEU A 61 -1.80 -19.22 -5.67
C LEU A 61 -1.99 -17.72 -5.93
N ILE A 62 -2.79 -17.34 -6.92
CA ILE A 62 -3.03 -15.92 -7.28
C ILE A 62 -3.64 -15.13 -6.11
N PRO A 63 -4.80 -15.53 -5.52
CA PRO A 63 -5.35 -14.83 -4.37
C PRO A 63 -4.44 -14.91 -3.14
N VAL A 64 -3.67 -16.00 -2.96
CA VAL A 64 -2.69 -16.12 -1.87
C VAL A 64 -1.59 -15.07 -1.99
N TYR A 65 -0.97 -14.93 -3.17
CA TYR A 65 0.05 -13.90 -3.42
C TYR A 65 -0.53 -12.49 -3.33
N GLY A 66 -1.69 -12.24 -3.95
CA GLY A 66 -2.31 -10.91 -3.90
C GLY A 66 -2.73 -10.51 -2.48
N LEU A 67 -3.24 -11.43 -1.68
CA LEU A 67 -3.52 -11.21 -0.26
C LEU A 67 -2.24 -10.90 0.51
N PHE A 68 -1.16 -11.65 0.29
CA PHE A 68 0.12 -11.40 0.92
C PHE A 68 0.65 -9.99 0.59
N ILE A 69 0.66 -9.60 -0.69
CA ILE A 69 1.12 -8.27 -1.13
C ILE A 69 0.25 -7.17 -0.50
N TYR A 70 -1.07 -7.37 -0.46
CA TYR A 70 -1.99 -6.44 0.20
C TYR A 70 -1.68 -6.27 1.69
N LEU A 71 -1.47 -7.37 2.41
CA LEU A 71 -1.15 -7.34 3.85
C LEU A 71 0.22 -6.74 4.13
N ASP A 72 1.23 -7.05 3.31
CA ASP A 72 2.58 -6.50 3.41
C ASP A 72 2.56 -4.98 3.20
N ASN A 73 1.93 -4.50 2.12
CA ASN A 73 1.80 -3.07 1.87
C ASN A 73 0.98 -2.37 2.95
N ARG A 74 -0.10 -2.98 3.45
CA ARG A 74 -0.86 -2.41 4.59
C ARG A 74 0.02 -2.22 5.82
N GLN A 75 0.93 -3.16 6.08
CA GLN A 75 1.83 -3.08 7.21
C GLN A 75 2.90 -2.00 7.01
N VAL A 76 3.51 -1.92 5.82
CA VAL A 76 4.46 -0.85 5.48
C VAL A 76 3.77 0.52 5.55
N ASN A 77 2.53 0.64 5.08
CA ASN A 77 1.77 1.89 5.17
C ASN A 77 1.48 2.30 6.61
N HIS A 78 1.23 1.34 7.50
CA HIS A 78 1.04 1.61 8.93
C HIS A 78 2.34 2.11 9.58
N TRP A 79 3.46 1.45 9.31
CA TRP A 79 4.79 1.90 9.75
C TRP A 79 5.11 3.29 9.23
N GLN A 80 4.87 3.54 7.94
CA GLN A 80 5.10 4.84 7.32
C GLN A 80 4.23 5.92 7.97
N GLN A 81 2.96 5.61 8.24
CA GLN A 81 2.05 6.51 8.93
C GLN A 81 2.61 6.92 10.29
N GLN A 82 3.12 5.99 11.10
CA GLN A 82 3.72 6.31 12.40
C GLN A 82 4.91 7.28 12.26
N LEU A 83 5.80 7.06 11.30
CA LEU A 83 6.92 7.97 11.04
C LEU A 83 6.48 9.35 10.56
N LEU A 84 5.49 9.39 9.67
CA LEU A 84 4.93 10.64 9.17
C LEU A 84 4.18 11.42 10.26
N ASP A 85 3.56 10.72 11.21
CA ASP A 85 2.89 11.34 12.35
C ASP A 85 3.93 12.02 13.25
N PHE A 86 5.04 11.35 13.59
CA PHE A 86 6.15 11.98 14.33
C PHE A 86 6.77 13.17 13.58
N TRP A 87 6.95 13.05 12.27
CA TRP A 87 7.48 14.13 11.44
C TRP A 87 6.57 15.36 11.36
N SER A 88 5.26 15.13 11.24
CA SER A 88 4.25 16.19 11.22
C SER A 88 4.21 16.98 12.54
N GLN A 89 4.46 16.28 13.65
CA GLN A 89 4.56 16.84 14.99
C GLN A 89 5.95 17.42 15.31
N GLN A 90 6.87 17.45 14.33
CA GLN A 90 8.25 17.91 14.49
C GLN A 90 9.07 17.14 15.54
N GLN A 91 8.64 15.92 15.90
CA GLN A 91 9.31 15.08 16.88
C GLN A 91 10.43 14.21 16.25
N LEU A 92 10.42 14.08 14.93
CA LEU A 92 11.36 13.23 14.19
C LEU A 92 11.82 13.93 12.91
N ASP A 93 13.14 14.03 12.73
CA ASP A 93 13.75 14.33 11.44
C ASP A 93 13.86 13.02 10.63
N ILE A 94 13.03 12.88 9.58
CA ILE A 94 13.00 11.69 8.73
C ILE A 94 14.34 11.48 8.00
N GLU A 95 15.05 12.54 7.60
CA GLU A 95 16.33 12.40 6.89
C GLU A 95 17.42 11.90 7.85
N HIS A 96 17.49 12.48 9.05
CA HIS A 96 18.40 11.99 10.09
C HIS A 96 18.08 10.54 10.48
N PHE A 97 16.79 10.20 10.62
CA PHE A 97 16.35 8.83 10.87
C PHE A 97 16.77 7.88 9.75
N ALA A 98 16.49 8.24 8.48
CA ALA A 98 16.78 7.41 7.32
C ALA A 98 18.28 7.17 7.15
N THR A 99 19.12 8.18 7.37
CA THR A 99 20.59 8.03 7.32
C THR A 99 21.10 7.16 8.47
N THR A 100 20.58 7.35 9.69
CA THR A 100 20.98 6.55 10.85
C THR A 100 20.60 5.08 10.71
N ILE A 101 19.34 4.77 10.40
CA ILE A 101 18.86 3.38 10.29
C ILE A 101 19.55 2.63 9.14
N ALA A 102 19.97 3.33 8.06
CA ALA A 102 20.71 2.73 6.95
C ALA A 102 22.10 2.22 7.36
N THR A 103 22.67 2.70 8.48
CA THR A 103 23.96 2.21 9.00
C THR A 103 23.85 0.87 9.74
N PHE A 104 22.63 0.42 10.06
CA PHE A 104 22.41 -0.80 10.85
C PHE A 104 22.59 -2.05 10.00
N ARG A 105 23.79 -2.65 10.07
CA ARG A 105 24.20 -3.81 9.25
C ARG A 105 23.37 -5.08 9.44
N HIS A 106 22.63 -5.22 10.55
CA HIS A 106 21.82 -6.40 10.83
C HIS A 106 20.44 -6.37 10.15
N LEU A 107 20.05 -5.24 9.55
CA LEU A 107 18.78 -5.11 8.85
C LEU A 107 18.93 -5.51 7.37
N PRO A 108 17.95 -6.18 6.77
CA PRO A 108 18.01 -6.55 5.36
C PRO A 108 17.99 -5.30 4.47
N THR A 109 19.13 -4.97 3.85
CA THR A 109 19.38 -3.71 3.13
C THR A 109 18.30 -3.39 2.09
N HIS A 110 17.94 -4.35 1.23
CA HIS A 110 16.94 -4.14 0.19
C HIS A 110 15.54 -3.89 0.76
N THR A 111 15.18 -4.57 1.85
CA THR A 111 13.88 -4.41 2.50
C THR A 111 13.78 -3.03 3.14
N LEU A 112 14.84 -2.63 3.86
CA LEU A 112 14.93 -1.33 4.49
C LEU A 112 14.91 -0.20 3.46
N GLN A 113 15.70 -0.31 2.39
CA GLN A 113 15.73 0.68 1.31
C GLN A 113 14.35 0.81 0.64
N GLY A 114 13.68 -0.32 0.37
CA GLY A 114 12.32 -0.32 -0.15
C GLY A 114 11.34 0.42 0.78
N MET A 115 11.43 0.19 2.09
CA MET A 115 10.63 0.92 3.09
C MET A 115 10.97 2.42 3.11
N LEU A 116 12.25 2.78 3.13
CA LEU A 116 12.70 4.19 3.12
C LEU A 116 12.35 4.93 1.84
N ASN A 117 12.18 4.23 0.72
CA ASN A 117 11.72 4.80 -0.55
C ASN A 117 10.21 5.13 -0.54
N THR A 118 9.43 4.59 0.40
CA THR A 118 8.01 4.96 0.55
C THR A 118 7.85 6.32 1.23
N LEU A 119 8.83 6.74 2.03
CA LEU A 119 8.85 8.03 2.72
C LEU A 119 8.97 9.19 1.72
N PRO A 120 8.63 10.44 2.09
CA PRO A 120 8.69 11.60 1.18
C PRO A 120 10.05 11.70 0.48
N PRO A 121 10.18 12.22 -0.74
CA PRO A 121 11.50 12.37 -1.36
C PRO A 121 12.38 13.31 -0.53
N LYS A 122 13.71 13.17 -0.66
CA LYS A 122 14.69 13.97 0.10
C LYS A 122 14.44 15.47 0.00
N SER A 123 14.06 15.97 -1.18
CA SER A 123 13.71 17.39 -1.42
C SER A 123 12.61 17.91 -0.50
N VAL A 124 11.62 17.04 -0.17
CA VAL A 124 10.52 17.37 0.73
C VAL A 124 10.95 17.20 2.20
N ARG A 125 11.82 16.23 2.50
CA ARG A 125 12.32 15.99 3.87
C ARG A 125 13.20 17.14 4.37
N THR A 126 14.09 17.65 3.53
CA THR A 126 15.09 18.67 3.90
C THR A 126 14.55 20.09 3.83
N ALA A 127 13.26 20.28 3.53
CA ALA A 127 12.62 21.58 3.59
C ALA A 127 12.46 21.99 5.06
N ASN A 128 13.52 22.55 5.65
CA ASN A 128 13.64 22.80 7.09
C ASN A 128 12.58 23.76 7.64
N ASN A 129 11.97 24.58 6.78
CA ASN A 129 11.00 25.62 7.16
C ASN A 129 9.54 25.29 6.75
N LEU A 130 9.18 24.01 6.64
CA LEU A 130 7.78 23.66 6.40
C LEU A 130 6.92 23.93 7.64
N ALA A 131 5.87 24.74 7.45
CA ALA A 131 4.82 24.92 8.44
C ALA A 131 4.25 23.55 8.87
N PRO A 132 3.89 23.36 10.15
CA PRO A 132 3.32 22.11 10.65
C PRO A 132 2.08 21.64 9.87
N THR A 133 1.23 22.58 9.51
CA THR A 133 0.04 22.41 8.67
C THR A 133 0.37 21.86 7.28
N THR A 134 1.43 22.37 6.63
CA THR A 134 1.92 21.86 5.35
C THR A 134 2.45 20.43 5.49
N ARG A 135 3.17 20.11 6.57
CA ARG A 135 3.64 18.74 6.84
C ARG A 135 2.46 17.78 7.05
N GLU A 136 1.47 18.17 7.84
CA GLU A 136 0.24 17.40 8.05
C GLU A 136 -0.47 17.14 6.71
N ALA A 137 -0.62 18.18 5.87
CA ALA A 137 -1.21 18.05 4.54
C ALA A 137 -0.45 17.10 3.61
N LEU A 138 0.89 17.14 3.62
CA LEU A 138 1.74 16.21 2.86
C LEU A 138 1.61 14.78 3.39
N THR A 139 1.61 14.60 4.72
CA THR A 139 1.38 13.32 5.38
C THR A 139 0.03 12.72 4.97
N LEU A 140 -1.05 13.52 5.02
CA LEU A 140 -2.38 13.10 4.59
C LEU A 140 -2.42 12.72 3.10
N THR A 141 -1.67 13.42 2.27
CA THR A 141 -1.58 13.15 0.83
C THR A 141 -0.87 11.83 0.57
N LEU A 142 0.27 11.58 1.22
CA LEU A 142 0.98 10.29 1.12
C LEU A 142 0.12 9.12 1.62
N GLN A 143 -0.51 9.26 2.79
CA GLN A 143 -1.44 8.25 3.31
C GLN A 143 -2.58 7.96 2.31
N THR A 144 -3.06 8.99 1.62
CA THR A 144 -4.12 8.87 0.60
C THR A 144 -3.63 8.10 -0.64
N ILE A 145 -2.44 8.43 -1.16
CA ILE A 145 -1.81 7.72 -2.29
C ILE A 145 -1.62 6.24 -1.95
N ASN A 146 -1.07 5.96 -0.77
CA ASN A 146 -0.79 4.59 -0.31
C ASN A 146 -2.08 3.77 -0.11
N ARG A 147 -3.13 4.38 0.44
CA ARG A 147 -4.44 3.73 0.57
C ARG A 147 -5.01 3.37 -0.79
N TYR A 148 -4.87 4.27 -1.77
CA TYR A 148 -5.32 4.02 -3.13
C TYR A 148 -4.54 2.88 -3.79
N GLN A 149 -3.22 2.84 -3.65
CA GLN A 149 -2.38 1.74 -4.16
C GLN A 149 -2.79 0.39 -3.56
N ASN A 150 -3.05 0.34 -2.25
CA ASN A 150 -3.52 -0.90 -1.60
C ASN A 150 -4.87 -1.37 -2.14
N GLN A 151 -5.80 -0.45 -2.39
CA GLN A 151 -7.10 -0.79 -2.98
C GLN A 151 -6.94 -1.31 -4.41
N GLN A 152 -6.08 -0.69 -5.22
CA GLN A 152 -5.80 -1.17 -6.58
C GLN A 152 -5.28 -2.62 -6.58
N ILE A 153 -4.34 -2.95 -5.69
CA ILE A 153 -3.79 -4.32 -5.59
C ILE A 153 -4.89 -5.32 -5.22
N LEU A 154 -5.75 -4.98 -4.26
CA LEU A 154 -6.86 -5.83 -3.84
C LEU A 154 -7.83 -6.07 -5.00
N PHE A 155 -8.30 -5.01 -5.66
CA PHE A 155 -9.25 -5.14 -6.77
C PHE A 155 -8.63 -5.81 -8.00
N ALA A 156 -7.36 -5.54 -8.32
CA ALA A 156 -6.65 -6.24 -9.39
C ALA A 156 -6.56 -7.74 -9.12
N THR A 157 -6.19 -8.12 -7.89
CA THR A 157 -6.15 -9.53 -7.47
C THR A 157 -7.51 -10.19 -7.60
N LEU A 158 -8.58 -9.53 -7.13
CA LEU A 158 -9.95 -10.04 -7.23
C LEU A 158 -10.38 -10.23 -8.69
N MET A 159 -10.17 -9.22 -9.55
CA MET A 159 -10.52 -9.30 -10.97
C MET A 159 -9.80 -10.44 -11.68
N ILE A 160 -8.49 -10.58 -11.47
CA ILE A 160 -7.68 -11.64 -12.09
C ILE A 160 -8.12 -13.01 -11.57
N THR A 161 -8.29 -13.14 -10.25
CA THR A 161 -8.71 -14.41 -9.61
C THR A 161 -10.09 -14.83 -10.11
N THR A 162 -11.07 -13.93 -10.13
CA THR A 162 -12.42 -14.21 -10.63
C THR A 162 -12.39 -14.60 -12.11
N GLY A 163 -11.62 -13.88 -12.94
CA GLY A 163 -11.51 -14.18 -14.36
C GLY A 163 -10.94 -15.58 -14.63
N ILE A 164 -9.82 -15.90 -14.00
CA ILE A 164 -9.15 -17.20 -14.17
C ILE A 164 -9.99 -18.33 -13.57
N ALA A 165 -10.60 -18.13 -12.40
CA ALA A 165 -11.47 -19.12 -11.78
C ALA A 165 -12.73 -19.42 -12.62
N ALA A 166 -13.37 -18.38 -13.17
CA ALA A 166 -14.52 -18.54 -14.07
C ALA A 166 -14.15 -19.34 -15.33
N PHE A 167 -13.00 -19.03 -15.93
CA PHE A 167 -12.49 -19.74 -17.09
C PHE A 167 -12.17 -21.21 -16.77
N ALA A 168 -11.48 -21.46 -15.67
CA ALA A 168 -11.14 -22.81 -15.22
C ALA A 168 -12.38 -23.67 -14.92
N LEU A 169 -13.38 -23.09 -14.24
CA LEU A 169 -14.66 -23.77 -13.97
C LEU A 169 -15.44 -24.05 -15.25
N SER A 170 -15.39 -23.15 -16.24
CA SER A 170 -16.04 -23.37 -17.53
C SER A 170 -15.43 -24.56 -18.28
N LEU A 171 -14.09 -24.69 -18.26
CA LEU A 171 -13.39 -25.85 -18.81
C LEU A 171 -13.71 -27.14 -18.05
N LEU A 172 -13.76 -27.08 -16.72
CA LEU A 172 -14.03 -28.25 -15.87
C LEU A 172 -15.44 -28.81 -16.07
N LEU A 173 -16.44 -27.93 -16.13
CA LEU A 173 -17.85 -28.28 -16.24
C LEU A 173 -18.33 -28.44 -17.68
N TRP A 174 -17.47 -28.16 -18.67
CA TRP A 174 -17.82 -28.04 -20.08
C TRP A 174 -19.08 -27.20 -20.31
N SER A 175 -19.22 -26.13 -19.53
CA SER A 175 -20.39 -25.26 -19.54
C SER A 175 -19.94 -23.82 -19.63
N TRP A 176 -20.68 -23.01 -20.38
CA TRP A 176 -20.42 -21.57 -20.49
C TRP A 176 -20.93 -20.79 -19.27
N LEU A 177 -21.78 -21.39 -18.43
CA LEU A 177 -22.43 -20.70 -17.31
C LEU A 177 -21.43 -20.04 -16.32
N PRO A 178 -20.30 -20.66 -15.93
CA PRO A 178 -19.32 -20.02 -15.04
C PRO A 178 -18.74 -18.72 -15.60
N LEU A 179 -18.74 -18.54 -16.93
CA LEU A 179 -18.26 -17.31 -17.57
C LEU A 179 -19.14 -16.11 -17.25
N LEU A 180 -20.39 -16.29 -16.80
CA LEU A 180 -21.21 -15.20 -16.26
C LEU A 180 -20.53 -14.51 -15.06
N GLY A 181 -19.64 -15.22 -14.34
CA GLY A 181 -18.81 -14.62 -13.29
C GLY A 181 -17.91 -13.47 -13.77
N LEU A 182 -17.60 -13.40 -15.08
CA LEU A 182 -16.87 -12.29 -15.68
C LEU A 182 -17.63 -10.96 -15.60
N LEU A 183 -18.96 -10.99 -15.43
CA LEU A 183 -19.77 -9.79 -15.19
C LEU A 183 -19.43 -9.09 -13.87
N LEU A 184 -18.73 -9.76 -12.94
CA LEU A 184 -18.24 -9.13 -11.71
C LEU A 184 -17.04 -8.21 -11.95
N ILE A 185 -16.26 -8.42 -13.03
CA ILE A 185 -15.09 -7.60 -13.37
C ILE A 185 -15.45 -6.11 -13.55
N PRO A 186 -16.44 -5.72 -14.37
CA PRO A 186 -16.83 -4.32 -14.49
C PRO A 186 -17.37 -3.74 -13.18
N ILE A 187 -17.99 -4.56 -12.32
CA ILE A 187 -18.44 -4.14 -10.99
C ILE A 187 -17.24 -3.79 -10.10
N PHE A 188 -16.25 -4.68 -10.00
CA PHE A 188 -15.01 -4.41 -9.26
C PHE A 188 -14.27 -3.18 -9.80
N LYS A 189 -14.21 -3.05 -11.13
CA LYS A 189 -13.65 -1.87 -11.79
C LYS A 189 -14.42 -0.60 -11.42
N GLY A 190 -15.74 -0.63 -11.48
CA GLY A 190 -16.61 0.51 -11.12
C GLY A 190 -16.45 0.95 -9.66
N ILE A 191 -16.41 0.00 -8.72
CA ILE A 191 -16.20 0.27 -7.28
C ILE A 191 -14.81 0.86 -7.02
N ASN A 192 -13.78 0.30 -7.67
CA ASN A 192 -12.40 0.77 -7.54
C ASN A 192 -12.23 2.17 -8.14
N TYR A 193 -12.70 2.40 -9.37
CA TYR A 193 -12.47 3.67 -10.08
C TYR A 193 -13.40 4.80 -9.64
N GLY A 194 -14.65 4.49 -9.32
CA GLY A 194 -15.69 5.49 -9.02
C GLY A 194 -15.83 5.76 -7.53
N PHE A 195 -16.52 4.88 -6.81
CA PHE A 195 -17.00 5.15 -5.46
C PHE A 195 -15.86 5.36 -4.45
N SER A 196 -14.89 4.43 -4.43
CA SER A 196 -13.80 4.47 -3.45
C SER A 196 -12.92 5.72 -3.64
N ASN A 197 -12.60 6.05 -4.89
CA ASN A 197 -11.77 7.21 -5.21
C ASN A 197 -12.47 8.52 -4.95
N ALA A 198 -13.75 8.61 -5.30
CA ALA A 198 -14.54 9.80 -5.01
C ALA A 198 -14.60 10.05 -3.50
N LEU A 199 -14.77 9.01 -2.69
CA LEU A 199 -14.81 9.12 -1.24
C LEU A 199 -13.44 9.53 -0.66
N ILE A 200 -12.37 8.87 -1.08
CA ILE A 200 -11.00 9.21 -0.66
C ILE A 200 -10.65 10.66 -1.03
N PHE A 201 -10.91 11.06 -2.28
CA PHE A 201 -10.67 12.42 -2.74
C PHE A 201 -11.51 13.44 -1.97
N ARG A 202 -12.78 13.14 -1.68
CA ARG A 202 -13.64 14.02 -0.85
C ARG A 202 -13.06 14.22 0.54
N ILE A 203 -12.58 13.16 1.19
CA ILE A 203 -11.98 13.24 2.54
C ILE A 203 -10.69 14.06 2.48
N TRP A 204 -9.81 13.75 1.53
CA TRP A 204 -8.56 14.46 1.30
C TRP A 204 -8.81 15.96 1.06
N LYS A 205 -9.70 16.29 0.12
CA LYS A 205 -10.12 17.66 -0.21
C LYS A 205 -10.65 18.41 1.02
N LYS A 206 -11.55 17.79 1.79
CA LYS A 206 -12.13 18.41 3.00
C LYS A 206 -11.07 18.78 4.05
N ARG A 207 -10.01 17.97 4.19
CA ARG A 207 -8.92 18.25 5.13
C ARG A 207 -8.02 19.36 4.62
N LEU A 208 -7.66 19.33 3.34
CA LEU A 208 -6.79 20.35 2.75
C LEU A 208 -7.43 21.74 2.61
N LEU A 209 -8.76 21.83 2.53
CA LEU A 209 -9.46 23.12 2.53
C LEU A 209 -9.18 23.96 3.79
N LYS A 210 -8.71 23.35 4.87
CA LYS A 210 -8.30 24.05 6.10
C LYS A 210 -6.96 24.77 5.97
N LEU A 211 -6.20 24.55 4.89
CA LEU A 211 -4.90 25.19 4.71
C LEU A 211 -5.05 26.69 4.39
N PRO A 212 -4.27 27.56 5.07
CA PRO A 212 -4.09 28.95 4.68
C PRO A 212 -3.65 29.09 3.23
N LYS A 213 -4.11 30.14 2.54
CA LYS A 213 -3.88 30.35 1.10
C LYS A 213 -2.39 30.33 0.72
N LEU A 214 -1.53 30.98 1.50
CA LEU A 214 -0.07 31.01 1.27
C LEU A 214 0.57 29.62 1.34
N GLU A 215 0.11 28.77 2.25
CA GLU A 215 0.62 27.41 2.42
C GLU A 215 0.13 26.47 1.31
N ARG A 216 -1.01 26.76 0.66
CA ARG A 216 -1.55 25.95 -0.44
C ARG A 216 -0.60 25.91 -1.63
N GLU A 217 0.00 27.04 -2.01
CA GLU A 217 0.91 27.10 -3.16
C GLU A 217 2.18 26.29 -2.90
N GLN A 218 2.78 26.46 -1.72
CA GLN A 218 3.93 25.67 -1.28
C GLN A 218 3.58 24.17 -1.20
N PHE A 219 2.41 23.84 -0.66
CA PHE A 219 1.90 22.47 -0.64
C PHE A 219 1.78 21.88 -2.05
N ILE A 220 1.19 22.60 -3.01
CA ILE A 220 1.02 22.11 -4.39
C ILE A 220 2.39 21.81 -5.03
N GLN A 221 3.37 22.69 -4.85
CA GLN A 221 4.73 22.49 -5.38
C GLN A 221 5.37 21.24 -4.80
N LEU A 222 5.29 21.02 -3.49
CA LEU A 222 5.85 19.85 -2.81
C LEU A 222 5.06 18.57 -3.12
N ALA A 223 3.74 18.65 -3.15
CA ALA A 223 2.86 17.54 -3.51
C ALA A 223 3.15 17.06 -4.93
N ASN A 224 3.52 17.95 -5.85
CA ASN A 224 3.90 17.57 -7.21
C ASN A 224 5.17 16.71 -7.26
N GLN A 225 6.07 16.82 -6.27
CA GLN A 225 7.30 16.03 -6.16
C GLN A 225 7.08 14.64 -5.52
N LEU A 226 5.93 14.39 -4.89
CA LEU A 226 5.64 13.09 -4.29
C LEU A 226 5.59 11.99 -5.35
N ASN A 227 5.81 10.73 -4.95
CA ASN A 227 5.67 9.60 -5.85
C ASN A 227 4.19 9.25 -6.06
N TRP A 228 3.63 9.65 -7.20
CA TRP A 228 2.24 9.36 -7.58
C TRP A 228 2.10 8.13 -8.49
N GLN A 229 3.07 7.20 -8.55
CA GLN A 229 3.07 6.08 -9.50
C GLN A 229 1.75 5.27 -9.56
N ALA A 230 1.01 5.15 -8.45
CA ALA A 230 -0.27 4.44 -8.43
C ALA A 230 -1.41 5.22 -9.13
N ILE A 231 -1.30 6.54 -9.26
CA ILE A 231 -2.32 7.44 -9.80
C ILE A 231 -1.86 7.95 -11.16
N ALA A 232 -2.68 7.74 -12.19
CA ALA A 232 -2.42 8.26 -13.54
C ALA A 232 -2.12 9.77 -13.52
N ALA A 233 -1.14 10.21 -14.32
CA ALA A 233 -0.66 11.60 -14.35
C ALA A 233 -1.78 12.62 -14.60
N GLU A 234 -2.71 12.32 -15.52
CA GLU A 234 -3.90 13.15 -15.79
C GLU A 234 -4.76 13.36 -14.55
N ARG A 235 -4.93 12.29 -13.75
CA ARG A 235 -5.74 12.33 -12.54
C ARG A 235 -5.02 13.07 -11.41
N LYS A 236 -3.69 12.93 -11.30
CA LYS A 236 -2.86 13.74 -10.40
C LYS A 236 -3.03 15.23 -10.71
N LEU A 237 -2.87 15.63 -11.96
CA LEU A 237 -3.07 17.02 -12.39
C LEU A 237 -4.49 17.49 -12.09
N ALA A 238 -5.51 16.72 -12.47
CA ALA A 238 -6.90 17.06 -12.17
C ALA A 238 -7.18 17.21 -10.66
N TRP A 239 -6.49 16.47 -9.79
CA TRP A 239 -6.62 16.61 -8.34
C TRP A 239 -5.96 17.89 -7.83
N LEU A 240 -4.76 18.20 -8.31
CA LEU A 240 -4.01 19.40 -7.93
C LEU A 240 -4.69 20.68 -8.47
N ASP A 241 -5.14 20.67 -9.72
CA ASP A 241 -5.83 21.81 -10.36
C ASP A 241 -7.17 22.10 -9.66
N LYS A 242 -7.96 21.05 -9.37
CA LYS A 242 -9.20 21.19 -8.59
C LYS A 242 -8.97 21.70 -7.19
N PHE A 243 -7.79 21.44 -6.61
CA PHE A 243 -7.42 21.98 -5.31
C PHE A 243 -6.99 23.44 -5.42
N ALA A 244 -6.16 23.79 -6.41
CA ALA A 244 -5.73 25.16 -6.68
C ALA A 244 -6.89 26.11 -7.01
N ALA A 245 -7.94 25.61 -7.67
CA ALA A 245 -9.13 26.39 -8.02
C ALA A 245 -10.06 26.71 -6.82
N LEU A 246 -9.85 26.10 -5.64
CA LEU A 246 -10.63 26.39 -4.44
C LEU A 246 -10.15 27.72 -3.86
N LYS A 247 -10.93 28.78 -4.09
CA LYS A 247 -10.76 30.08 -3.42
C LYS A 247 -11.16 29.93 -1.95
#